data_AF-A0A4Y1QUG3-F1
#
_entry.id   AF-A0A4Y1QUG3-F1
#
_cell.length_a   1.000
_cell.length_b   1.000
_cell.length_c   1.000
_cell.angle_alpha   90.00
_cell.angle_beta   90.00
_cell.angle_gamma   90.00
#
_symmetry.space_group_name_H-M   'P 1'
#
loop_
_entity.id
_entity.type
_entity.pdbx_description
1 polymer ?
#
loop_
_entity_poly.entity_id
_entity_poly.type
_entity_poly.pdbx_seq_one_letter_code
_entity_poly.pdbx_strand_id
1 'polypeptide(L)'
;MFLLLVLSTLLFNSQASVNDQTQTTFNFPTFSPQSCSNGSLICMGSVTASNGHLSLTPEPEQGNSSSSSSSPLYKVGRVLYRYPVRAWPAFISTTFTVRISAFPNSTGSGDGMAFVFAQDSGPSPPDSDGSFLGLLNRSTEG
;
A
#
# COMPACT_ATOMS: atom_id res chain seq x y z
N MET A 1 43.54 -29.81 20.78
CA MET A 1 43.86 -28.75 19.78
C MET A 1 43.28 -29.05 18.40
N PHE A 2 43.36 -30.30 17.90
CA PHE A 2 42.76 -30.71 16.62
C PHE A 2 41.23 -30.52 16.54
N LEU A 3 40.49 -30.82 17.62
CA LEU A 3 39.02 -30.71 17.65
C LEU A 3 38.52 -29.26 17.51
N LEU A 4 39.26 -28.29 18.06
CA LEU A 4 38.94 -26.85 17.93
C LEU A 4 39.20 -26.33 16.52
N LEU A 5 40.19 -26.87 15.81
CA LEU A 5 40.48 -26.52 14.43
C LEU A 5 39.34 -26.98 13.49
N VAL A 6 38.83 -28.20 13.68
CA VAL A 6 37.70 -28.73 12.89
C VAL A 6 36.41 -27.96 13.17
N LEU A 7 36.18 -27.56 14.43
CA LEU A 7 35.01 -26.74 14.78
C LEU A 7 35.11 -25.34 14.16
N SER A 8 36.31 -24.75 14.11
CA SER A 8 36.51 -23.45 13.48
C SER A 8 36.27 -23.48 11.96
N THR A 9 36.74 -24.52 11.26
CA THR A 9 36.56 -24.63 9.80
C THR A 9 35.11 -24.93 9.41
N LEU A 10 34.34 -25.59 10.29
CA LEU A 10 32.90 -25.80 10.10
C LEU A 10 32.09 -24.50 10.32
N LEU A 11 32.50 -23.66 11.28
CA LEU A 11 31.84 -22.38 11.56
C LEU A 11 32.13 -21.31 10.47
N PHE A 12 33.32 -21.30 9.86
CA PHE A 12 33.65 -20.36 8.77
C PHE A 12 33.05 -20.75 7.41
N ASN A 13 32.78 -22.04 7.15
CA ASN A 13 32.14 -22.49 5.90
C ASN A 13 30.62 -22.35 5.89
N SER A 14 30.03 -21.85 6.98
CA SER A 14 28.58 -21.59 7.06
C SER A 14 28.19 -20.21 6.55
N GLN A 15 29.02 -19.56 5.71
CA GLN A 15 28.57 -18.46 4.87
C GLN A 15 28.02 -19.03 3.57
N ALA A 16 26.88 -19.72 3.67
CA ALA A 16 26.01 -19.86 2.52
C ALA A 16 25.56 -18.43 2.18
N SER A 17 26.22 -17.80 1.19
CA SER A 17 25.63 -16.61 0.57
C SER A 17 24.34 -17.08 -0.05
N VAL A 18 23.22 -16.80 0.63
CA VAL A 18 21.89 -16.96 0.06
C VAL A 18 21.80 -15.91 -1.04
N ASN A 19 22.34 -16.24 -2.21
CA ASN A 19 22.19 -15.47 -3.44
C ASN A 19 20.78 -15.72 -3.98
N ASP A 20 19.78 -15.47 -3.16
CA ASP A 20 18.38 -15.47 -3.57
C ASP A 20 18.09 -14.06 -4.10
N GLN A 21 18.61 -13.77 -5.29
CA GLN A 21 18.21 -12.60 -6.08
C GLN A 21 16.84 -12.88 -6.71
N THR A 22 15.84 -13.16 -5.88
CA THR A 22 14.46 -13.27 -6.33
C THR A 22 13.92 -11.88 -6.65
N GLN A 23 13.97 -11.52 -7.93
CA GLN A 23 13.36 -10.29 -8.40
C GLN A 23 11.84 -10.41 -8.29
N THR A 24 11.23 -9.55 -7.47
CA THR A 24 9.77 -9.45 -7.38
C THR A 24 9.27 -8.36 -8.31
N THR A 25 8.47 -8.74 -9.31
CA THR A 25 7.84 -7.81 -10.25
C THR A 25 6.36 -8.08 -10.32
N PHE A 26 5.55 -7.04 -10.23
CA PHE A 26 4.10 -7.09 -10.44
C PHE A 26 3.64 -5.84 -11.18
N ASN A 27 2.56 -5.98 -11.95
CA ASN A 27 1.99 -4.90 -12.74
C ASN A 27 0.46 -4.98 -12.70
N PHE A 28 -0.19 -3.82 -12.56
CA PHE A 28 -1.64 -3.70 -12.50
C PHE A 28 -2.13 -2.71 -13.57
N PRO A 29 -2.36 -3.18 -14.81
CA PRO A 29 -2.81 -2.31 -15.90
C PRO A 29 -4.29 -1.92 -15.81
N THR A 30 -5.07 -2.66 -15.01
CA THR A 30 -6.51 -2.44 -14.82
C THR A 30 -6.96 -3.02 -13.48
N PHE A 31 -8.08 -2.53 -12.97
CA PHE A 31 -8.66 -2.95 -11.70
C PHE A 31 -10.14 -3.27 -11.85
N SER A 32 -10.55 -4.34 -11.19
CA SER A 32 -11.93 -4.81 -11.13
C SER A 32 -12.33 -5.08 -9.67
N PRO A 33 -13.61 -5.33 -9.36
CA PRO A 33 -14.02 -5.70 -8.00
C PRO A 33 -13.24 -6.90 -7.45
N GLN A 34 -12.81 -7.83 -8.32
CA GLN A 34 -12.01 -8.99 -7.97
C GLN A 34 -10.58 -8.63 -7.52
N SER A 35 -10.04 -7.47 -7.92
CA SER A 35 -8.71 -7.02 -7.50
C SER A 35 -8.59 -6.96 -5.97
N CYS A 36 -9.65 -6.54 -5.27
CA CYS A 36 -9.68 -6.41 -3.81
C CYS A 36 -10.24 -7.64 -3.08
N SER A 37 -11.15 -8.40 -3.68
CA SER A 37 -11.81 -9.53 -3.00
C SER A 37 -11.00 -10.83 -3.08
N ASN A 38 -10.57 -11.20 -4.28
CA ASN A 38 -9.85 -12.46 -4.55
C ASN A 38 -8.51 -12.24 -5.26
N GLY A 39 -8.09 -10.98 -5.41
CA GLY A 39 -6.88 -10.59 -6.11
C GLY A 39 -5.66 -10.52 -5.19
N SER A 40 -4.58 -10.00 -5.77
CA SER A 40 -3.30 -9.78 -5.11
C SER A 40 -3.23 -8.43 -4.37
N LEU A 41 -4.36 -7.72 -4.22
CA LEU A 41 -4.44 -6.48 -3.44
C LEU A 41 -5.26 -6.69 -2.17
N ILE A 42 -4.84 -5.98 -1.12
CA ILE A 42 -5.56 -5.83 0.13
C ILE A 42 -6.07 -4.39 0.15
N CYS A 43 -7.37 -4.20 -0.02
CA CYS A 43 -8.02 -2.90 -0.06
C CYS A 43 -8.71 -2.62 1.28
N MET A 44 -8.48 -1.45 1.84
CA MET A 44 -8.94 -1.07 3.18
C MET A 44 -9.51 0.34 3.19
N GLY A 45 -10.41 0.61 4.14
CA GLY A 45 -11.06 1.91 4.28
C GLY A 45 -12.03 2.18 3.15
N SER A 46 -11.90 3.33 2.50
CA SER A 46 -12.83 3.83 1.48
C SER A 46 -12.53 3.33 0.06
N VAL A 47 -11.56 2.42 -0.09
CA VAL A 47 -11.10 1.96 -1.40
C VAL A 47 -12.23 1.25 -2.13
N THR A 48 -12.44 1.64 -3.40
CA THR A 48 -13.26 0.89 -4.35
C THR A 48 -12.45 0.55 -5.59
N ALA A 49 -12.71 -0.64 -6.15
CA ALA A 49 -12.07 -1.12 -7.37
C ALA A 49 -13.13 -1.39 -8.42
N SER A 50 -13.22 -0.56 -9.44
CA SER A 50 -14.18 -0.70 -10.53
C SER A 50 -13.74 0.10 -11.75
N ASN A 51 -14.37 -0.14 -12.90
CA ASN A 51 -14.16 0.67 -14.10
C ASN A 51 -12.68 0.86 -14.48
N GLY A 52 -11.85 -0.16 -14.25
CA GLY A 52 -10.44 -0.17 -14.62
C GLY A 52 -9.50 0.62 -13.71
N HIS A 53 -9.97 1.19 -12.60
CA HIS A 53 -9.14 1.98 -11.68
C HIS A 53 -9.45 1.67 -10.20
N LEU A 54 -8.56 2.14 -9.32
CA LEU A 54 -8.78 2.18 -7.88
C LEU A 54 -9.13 3.62 -7.49
N SER A 55 -10.27 3.79 -6.82
CA SER A 55 -10.59 5.03 -6.12
C SER A 55 -10.20 4.84 -4.66
N LEU A 56 -9.12 5.50 -4.22
CA LEU A 56 -8.67 5.41 -2.82
C LEU A 56 -9.65 6.14 -1.89
N THR A 57 -10.13 7.29 -2.32
CA THR A 57 -11.19 8.07 -1.68
C THR A 57 -12.37 8.20 -2.64
N PRO A 58 -13.57 8.54 -2.15
CA PRO A 58 -14.74 8.71 -3.02
C PRO A 58 -14.46 9.68 -4.17
N GLU A 59 -14.90 9.29 -5.36
CA GLU A 59 -14.84 10.15 -6.55
C GLU A 59 -16.07 11.06 -6.63
N PRO A 60 -15.97 12.22 -7.28
CA PRO A 60 -17.13 13.02 -7.63
C PRO A 60 -18.09 12.24 -8.54
N GLU A 61 -19.33 12.03 -8.10
CA GLU A 61 -20.32 11.35 -8.94
C GLU A 61 -20.61 12.16 -10.20
N GLN A 62 -20.53 11.49 -11.35
CA GLN A 62 -20.81 12.06 -12.66
C GLN A 62 -22.27 11.78 -13.02
N GLY A 63 -23.21 12.43 -12.32
CA GLY A 63 -24.64 12.34 -12.63
C GLY A 63 -25.57 12.47 -11.43
N ASN A 64 -26.87 12.62 -11.70
CA ASN A 64 -27.99 12.73 -10.75
C ASN A 64 -28.29 11.40 -10.00
N SER A 65 -27.25 10.65 -9.66
CA SER A 65 -27.35 9.38 -8.96
C SER A 65 -27.50 9.67 -7.47
N SER A 66 -28.73 9.56 -6.99
CA SER A 66 -29.14 9.82 -5.61
C SER A 66 -28.80 8.63 -4.69
N SER A 67 -27.64 7.99 -4.87
CA SER A 67 -27.35 6.71 -4.22
C SER A 67 -25.92 6.59 -3.72
N SER A 68 -25.56 7.38 -2.70
CA SER A 68 -25.01 6.85 -1.44
C SER A 68 -24.76 7.98 -0.44
N SER A 69 -25.10 7.74 0.83
CA SER A 69 -25.28 8.70 1.91
C SER A 69 -24.00 9.06 2.68
N SER A 70 -22.81 8.82 2.11
CA SER A 70 -21.55 9.09 2.82
C SER A 70 -20.92 10.39 2.35
N SER A 71 -20.71 11.32 3.29
CA SER A 71 -19.90 12.54 3.05
C SER A 71 -18.55 12.16 2.41
N PRO A 72 -18.10 12.87 1.35
CA PRO A 72 -16.80 12.62 0.73
C PRO A 72 -15.62 13.07 1.61
N LEU A 73 -15.91 13.79 2.70
CA LEU A 73 -14.91 14.28 3.64
C LEU A 73 -14.46 13.20 4.62
N TYR A 74 -13.25 13.37 5.16
CA TYR A 74 -12.67 12.53 6.20
C TYR A 74 -12.59 11.06 5.79
N LYS A 75 -12.15 10.83 4.54
CA LYS A 75 -12.02 9.51 3.93
C LYS A 75 -10.57 9.14 3.75
N VAL A 76 -10.25 7.93 4.19
CA VAL A 76 -8.95 7.29 3.99
C VAL A 76 -9.18 5.99 3.24
N GLY A 77 -8.33 5.74 2.25
CA GLY A 77 -8.23 4.46 1.59
C GLY A 77 -6.79 4.02 1.48
N ARG A 78 -6.56 2.73 1.71
CA ARG A 78 -5.23 2.12 1.65
C ARG A 78 -5.28 0.84 0.84
N VAL A 79 -4.32 0.69 -0.06
CA VAL A 79 -4.14 -0.52 -0.86
C VAL A 79 -2.74 -1.04 -0.65
N LEU A 80 -2.63 -2.32 -0.30
CA LEU A 80 -1.37 -3.03 -0.17
C LEU A 80 -1.30 -4.17 -1.17
N TYR A 81 -0.10 -4.45 -1.67
CA TYR A 81 0.16 -5.73 -2.33
C TYR A 81 0.11 -6.85 -1.29
N ARG A 82 -0.60 -7.94 -1.60
CA ARG A 82 -0.91 -9.02 -0.66
C ARG A 82 0.31 -9.81 -0.21
N TYR A 83 1.29 -9.97 -1.09
CA TYR A 83 2.43 -10.84 -0.83
C TYR A 83 3.60 -10.04 -0.26
N PRO A 84 4.32 -10.57 0.75
CA PRO A 84 5.50 -9.91 1.30
C PRO A 84 6.55 -9.62 0.22
N VAL A 85 7.15 -8.42 0.29
CA VAL A 85 8.25 -8.02 -0.59
C VAL A 85 9.46 -7.71 0.28
N ARG A 86 10.62 -8.23 -0.11
CA ARG A 86 11.88 -7.94 0.59
C ARG A 86 12.26 -6.47 0.38
N ALA A 87 12.20 -5.67 1.44
CA ALA A 87 12.58 -4.26 1.39
C ALA A 87 14.09 -4.03 1.54
N TRP A 88 14.83 -4.98 2.13
CA TRP A 88 16.29 -4.87 2.31
C TRP A 88 17.01 -6.24 2.36
N PRO A 89 18.24 -6.34 1.81
CA PRO A 89 18.82 -5.43 0.81
C PRO A 89 18.04 -5.52 -0.51
N ALA A 90 17.65 -4.37 -1.06
CA ALA A 90 16.87 -4.32 -2.29
C ALA A 90 17.08 -2.99 -3.05
N PHE A 91 16.93 -3.05 -4.37
CA PHE A 91 16.66 -1.88 -5.21
C PHE A 91 15.19 -1.94 -5.63
N ILE A 92 14.44 -0.86 -5.40
CA ILE A 92 13.01 -0.82 -5.65
C ILE A 92 12.71 0.30 -6.64
N SER A 93 12.01 -0.04 -7.71
CA SER A 93 11.50 0.91 -8.70
C SER A 93 10.00 0.74 -8.81
N THR A 94 9.27 1.85 -8.77
CA THR A 94 7.80 1.87 -8.83
C THR A 94 7.35 3.00 -9.75
N THR A 95 6.31 2.71 -10.53
CA THR A 95 5.65 3.68 -11.40
C THR A 95 4.15 3.50 -11.22
N PHE A 96 3.45 4.60 -10.99
CA PHE A 96 2.00 4.61 -10.91
C PHE A 96 1.44 5.86 -11.61
N THR A 97 0.24 5.72 -12.13
CA THR A 97 -0.53 6.83 -12.70
C THR A 97 -1.63 7.19 -11.74
N VAL A 98 -1.75 8.48 -11.40
CA VAL A 98 -2.81 9.00 -10.53
C VAL A 98 -3.60 10.10 -11.22
N ARG A 99 -4.90 10.12 -10.95
CA ARG A 99 -5.77 11.26 -11.21
C ARG A 99 -6.30 11.77 -9.87
N ILE A 100 -6.12 13.07 -9.61
CA ILE A 100 -6.69 13.75 -8.45
C ILE A 100 -7.66 14.80 -8.98
N SER A 101 -8.91 14.75 -8.57
CA SER A 101 -9.94 15.73 -8.96
C SER A 101 -10.72 16.20 -7.75
N ALA A 102 -10.96 17.51 -7.69
CA ALA A 102 -11.80 18.10 -6.67
C ALA A 102 -13.28 17.84 -6.97
N PHE A 103 -14.11 17.78 -5.92
CA PHE A 103 -15.56 17.73 -6.06
C PHE A 103 -16.08 19.06 -6.62
N PRO A 104 -17.15 19.06 -7.45
CA PRO A 104 -17.81 20.28 -7.91
C PRO A 104 -18.20 21.17 -6.72
N ASN A 105 -18.00 22.49 -6.86
CA ASN A 105 -18.29 23.49 -5.83
C ASN A 105 -17.50 23.35 -4.52
N SER A 106 -16.41 22.57 -4.50
CA SER A 106 -15.49 22.56 -3.37
C SER A 106 -14.67 23.87 -3.32
N THR A 107 -14.43 24.37 -2.11
CA THR A 107 -13.63 25.58 -1.85
C THR A 107 -12.15 25.28 -1.60
N GLY A 108 -11.77 24.01 -1.62
CA GLY A 108 -10.40 23.55 -1.39
C GLY A 108 -10.17 22.16 -1.97
N SER A 109 -8.90 21.80 -2.09
CA SER A 109 -8.43 20.47 -2.49
C SER A 109 -7.45 19.94 -1.45
N GLY A 110 -7.46 18.63 -1.26
CA GLY A 110 -6.63 17.94 -0.28
C GLY A 110 -7.12 16.51 -0.05
N ASP A 111 -6.39 15.69 0.70
CA ASP A 111 -5.12 16.04 1.39
C ASP A 111 -3.87 15.54 0.65
N GLY A 112 -3.99 14.46 -0.14
CA GLY A 112 -2.90 13.95 -0.96
C GLY A 112 -2.89 12.43 -1.06
N MET A 113 -1.75 11.88 -1.49
CA MET A 113 -1.51 10.44 -1.54
C MET A 113 -0.06 10.13 -1.16
N ALA A 114 0.18 8.90 -0.71
CA ALA A 114 1.52 8.40 -0.43
C ALA A 114 1.70 6.98 -1.00
N PHE A 115 2.91 6.67 -1.44
CA PHE A 115 3.36 5.30 -1.69
C PHE A 115 4.13 4.82 -0.46
N VAL A 116 3.76 3.65 0.07
CA VAL A 116 4.30 3.17 1.36
C VAL A 116 4.81 1.74 1.29
N PHE A 117 5.87 1.48 2.04
CA PHE A 117 6.27 0.15 2.46
C PHE A 117 5.76 -0.08 3.87
N ALA A 118 5.09 -1.20 4.09
CA ALA A 118 4.47 -1.52 5.37
C ALA A 118 5.01 -2.85 5.91
N GLN A 119 5.22 -2.91 7.22
CA GLN A 119 5.66 -4.14 7.90
C GLN A 119 4.56 -5.20 7.98
N ASP A 120 3.29 -4.77 7.95
CA ASP A 120 2.11 -5.61 8.09
C ASP A 120 0.98 -5.14 7.16
N SER A 121 -0.09 -5.95 7.12
CA SER A 121 -1.32 -5.65 6.39
C SER A 121 -2.40 -5.01 7.27
N GLY A 122 -2.00 -4.33 8.34
CA GLY A 122 -2.92 -3.64 9.25
C GLY A 122 -3.63 -2.46 8.56
N PRO A 123 -4.84 -2.13 9.02
CA PRO A 123 -5.57 -0.96 8.53
C PRO A 123 -4.84 0.34 8.89
N SER A 124 -5.25 1.44 8.26
CA SER A 124 -4.83 2.79 8.68
C SER A 124 -5.23 3.04 10.14
N PRO A 125 -4.46 3.84 10.90
CA PRO A 125 -4.83 4.21 12.27
C PRO A 125 -6.22 4.89 12.31
N PRO A 126 -6.95 4.79 13.43
CA PRO A 126 -8.17 5.57 13.62
C PRO A 126 -7.89 7.08 13.52
N ASP A 127 -8.85 7.85 12.98
CA ASP A 127 -8.79 9.31 12.83
C ASP A 127 -7.51 9.79 12.11
N SER A 128 -7.14 9.08 11.04
CA SER A 128 -5.95 9.31 10.22
C SER A 128 -6.26 10.03 8.90
N ASP A 129 -7.44 10.64 8.77
CA ASP A 129 -7.80 11.48 7.64
C ASP A 129 -7.05 12.82 7.65
N GLY A 130 -7.28 13.64 6.62
CA GLY A 130 -6.65 14.95 6.57
C GLY A 130 -5.15 14.87 6.28
N SER A 131 -4.40 15.75 6.93
CA SER A 131 -2.94 15.84 6.86
C SER A 131 -2.19 14.58 7.33
N PHE A 132 -2.87 13.63 7.94
CA PHE A 132 -2.28 12.35 8.36
C PHE A 132 -2.19 11.32 7.22
N LEU A 133 -2.87 11.54 6.08
CA LEU A 133 -2.81 10.72 4.86
C LEU A 133 -3.09 9.21 5.05
N GLY A 134 -3.76 8.83 6.14
CA GLY A 134 -3.97 7.42 6.49
C GLY A 134 -2.72 6.69 7.00
N LEU A 135 -1.65 7.41 7.30
CA LEU A 135 -0.35 6.87 7.72
C LEU A 135 -0.15 6.94 9.23
N LEU A 136 -0.57 8.05 9.82
CA LEU A 136 -0.38 8.38 11.23
C LEU A 136 -1.72 8.79 11.84
N ASN A 137 -1.74 9.02 13.14
CA ASN A 137 -2.79 9.76 13.82
C ASN A 137 -2.18 10.61 14.94
N ARG A 138 -3.02 11.32 15.69
CA ARG A 138 -2.56 12.18 16.81
C ARG A 138 -1.78 11.44 17.90
N SER A 139 -1.94 10.12 18.02
CA SER A 139 -1.23 9.29 18.98
C SER A 139 0.01 8.60 18.41
N THR A 140 0.28 8.74 17.11
CA THR A 140 1.47 8.12 16.49
C THR A 140 2.66 9.03 16.71
N GLU A 141 3.68 8.55 17.43
CA GLU A 141 4.96 9.23 17.53
C GLU A 141 5.71 9.10 16.19
N GLY A 142 6.33 10.20 15.74
CA GLY A 142 7.08 10.28 14.47
C GLY A 142 8.58 10.13 14.66
#